data_AF-B1FE10-F1
#
_entry.id   AF-B1FE10-F1
#
_cell.length_a   1.000
_cell.length_b   1.000
_cell.length_c   1.000
_cell.angle_alpha   90.00
_cell.angle_beta   90.00
_cell.angle_gamma   90.00
#
_symmetry.space_group_name_H-M   'P 1'
#
loop_
_entity.id
_entity.type
_entity.pdbx_description
1 polymer ?
#
loop_
_entity_poly.entity_id
_entity_poly.type
_entity_poly.pdbx_seq_one_letter_code
_entity_poly.pdbx_strand_id
1 'polypeptide(L)' 'MSTLISLTLTICLAWSLTACSSGRPVPVLPDGLHRVPVNRVLPVLDSPTTVPTVPDRPVSHDGGR' A
#
# COMPACT_ATOMS: atom_id res chain seq x y z
N MET A 1 37.63 15.76 21.84
CA MET A 1 36.28 16.20 22.27
C MET A 1 35.30 16.25 21.10
N SER A 2 35.60 17.01 20.03
CA SER A 2 34.70 17.17 18.87
C SER A 2 34.40 15.86 18.08
N THR A 3 35.40 14.99 17.93
CA THR A 3 35.27 13.72 17.19
C THR A 3 34.33 12.71 17.86
N LEU A 4 34.38 12.61 19.19
CA LEU A 4 33.50 11.74 19.97
C LEU A 4 32.05 12.21 19.92
N ILE A 5 31.83 13.53 20.00
CA ILE A 5 30.49 14.12 19.88
C ILE A 5 29.92 13.87 18.49
N SER A 6 30.72 14.09 17.43
CA SER A 6 30.32 13.83 16.05
C SER A 6 29.95 12.36 15.81
N LEU A 7 30.75 11.43 16.35
CA LEU A 7 30.48 9.99 16.28
C LEU A 7 29.14 9.64 16.95
N THR A 8 28.92 10.12 18.17
CA THR A 8 27.68 9.88 18.91
C THR A 8 26.46 10.40 18.16
N LEU A 9 26.54 11.62 17.62
CA LEU A 9 25.44 12.20 16.85
C LEU A 9 25.14 11.38 15.58
N THR A 10 26.17 10.91 14.90
CA THR A 10 26.02 10.10 13.68
C THR A 10 25.35 8.76 13.98
N ILE A 11 25.72 8.10 15.08
CA ILE A 11 25.10 6.84 15.53
C ILE A 11 23.63 7.06 15.91
N CYS A 12 23.33 8.11 16.68
CA CYS A 12 21.97 8.45 17.07
C CYS A 12 21.08 8.76 15.86
N LEU A 13 21.60 9.51 14.88
CA LEU A 13 20.89 9.82 13.64
C LEU A 13 20.63 8.56 12.81
N ALA A 14 21.64 7.70 12.66
CA ALA A 14 21.49 6.45 11.93
C ALA A 14 20.40 5.57 12.54
N TRP A 15 20.39 5.38 13.87
CA TRP A 15 19.36 4.57 14.54
C TRP A 15 17.96 5.18 14.47
N SER A 16 17.85 6.51 14.48
CA SER A 16 16.56 7.18 14.33
C SER A 16 15.99 7.00 12.93
N LEU A 17 16.86 7.08 11.91
CA LEU A 17 16.46 6.88 10.51
C LEU A 17 16.05 5.43 10.23
N THR A 18 16.72 4.45 10.82
CA THR A 18 16.33 3.04 10.66
C THR A 18 15.00 2.74 11.33
N ALA A 19 14.72 3.34 12.50
CA ALA A 19 13.45 3.17 13.20
C ALA A 19 12.25 3.78 12.45
N CYS A 20 12.47 4.87 11.69
CA CYS A 20 11.43 5.51 10.87
C CYS A 20 11.20 4.84 9.51
N SER A 21 11.96 3.80 9.16
CA SER A 21 11.80 3.04 7.92
C SER A 21 10.77 1.91 8.07
N SER A 22 9.57 2.22 8.56
CA SER A 22 8.45 1.29 8.49
C SER A 22 7.76 1.47 7.13
N GLY A 23 7.78 0.43 6.29
CA GLY A 23 7.05 0.42 5.03
C GLY A 23 5.55 0.65 5.22
N ARG A 24 4.84 1.01 4.13
CA ARG A 24 3.39 1.20 4.18
C ARG A 24 2.74 -0.10 4.71
N PRO A 25 1.83 -0.03 5.70
CA PRO A 25 1.14 -1.22 6.17
C PRO A 25 0.42 -1.90 5.00
N VAL A 26 0.59 -3.21 4.89
CA VAL A 26 -0.08 -3.99 3.84
C VAL A 26 -1.59 -3.96 4.10
N PRO A 27 -2.42 -3.57 3.12
CA PRO A 27 -3.87 -3.66 3.28
C PRO A 27 -4.27 -5.14 3.37
N VAL A 28 -4.92 -5.51 4.47
CA VAL A 28 -5.42 -6.87 4.68
C VAL A 28 -6.88 -6.92 4.24
N LEU A 29 -7.23 -7.85 3.34
CA LEU A 29 -8.62 -8.13 3.02
C LEU A 29 -9.26 -8.90 4.17
N PRO A 30 -10.55 -8.67 4.49
CA PRO A 30 -11.24 -9.47 5.49
C PRO A 30 -11.25 -10.95 5.08
N ASP A 31 -10.92 -11.85 6.02
CA ASP A 31 -10.68 -13.29 5.83
C ASP A 31 -11.84 -14.07 5.19
N GLY A 32 -13.00 -13.44 5.10
CA GLY A 32 -14.17 -14.03 4.46
C GLY A 32 -14.90 -15.09 5.28
N LEU A 33 -14.32 -15.49 6.42
CA LEU A 33 -14.90 -16.45 7.36
C LEU A 33 -16.29 -16.02 7.89
N HIS A 34 -16.51 -14.71 8.01
CA HIS A 34 -17.79 -14.12 8.40
C HIS A 34 -18.39 -13.26 7.28
N ARG A 35 -18.25 -13.68 6.01
CA ARG A 35 -18.93 -13.01 4.90
C ARG A 35 -20.42 -13.34 4.96
N VAL A 36 -21.23 -12.32 5.21
CA VAL A 36 -22.67 -12.34 4.91
C VAL A 36 -22.82 -12.63 3.41
N PRO A 37 -23.77 -13.49 2.98
CA PRO A 37 -24.06 -13.68 1.57
C PRO A 37 -24.29 -12.32 0.90
N VAL A 38 -23.55 -12.05 -0.17
CA VAL A 38 -23.84 -10.88 -1.01
C VAL A 38 -25.28 -11.03 -1.48
N ASN A 39 -26.10 -10.00 -1.26
CA ASN A 39 -27.46 -9.96 -1.78
C ASN A 39 -27.40 -10.22 -3.28
N ARG A 40 -27.87 -11.38 -3.73
CA ARG A 40 -27.91 -11.77 -5.14
C ARG A 40 -28.99 -11.03 -5.93
N VAL A 41 -29.59 -10.00 -5.33
CA VAL A 41 -30.46 -9.06 -6.03
C VAL A 41 -29.56 -8.30 -6.99
N LEU A 42 -29.80 -8.47 -8.29
CA LEU A 42 -29.13 -7.70 -9.31
C LEU A 42 -29.34 -6.21 -8.97
N PRO A 43 -28.28 -5.39 -8.89
CA PRO A 43 -28.46 -3.96 -8.83
C PRO A 43 -29.39 -3.57 -9.98
N VAL A 44 -30.46 -2.86 -9.67
CA VAL A 44 -31.36 -2.37 -10.71
C VAL A 44 -30.50 -1.47 -11.61
N LEU A 45 -30.25 -1.94 -12.83
CA LEU A 45 -29.53 -1.17 -13.83
C LEU A 45 -30.50 -0.13 -14.35
N ASP A 46 -30.51 1.06 -13.74
CA ASP A 46 -31.20 2.20 -14.30
C ASP A 46 -30.43 2.69 -15.56
N SER A 47 -30.74 2.04 -16.69
CA SER A 47 -30.38 2.39 -18.07
C SER A 47 -28.91 2.22 -18.51
N PRO A 48 -28.63 2.04 -19.82
CA PRO A 48 -27.34 1.60 -20.31
C PRO A 48 -26.38 2.78 -20.42
N THR A 49 -25.60 3.04 -19.38
CA THR A 49 -24.36 3.79 -19.58
C THR A 49 -23.32 2.82 -20.11
N THR A 50 -23.08 2.87 -21.42
CA THR A 50 -21.88 2.30 -22.05
C THR A 50 -20.66 2.89 -21.37
N VAL A 51 -20.12 2.19 -20.37
CA VAL A 51 -18.78 2.44 -19.87
C VAL A 51 -17.86 1.71 -20.85
N PRO A 52 -16.95 2.39 -21.58
CA PRO A 52 -15.92 1.68 -22.31
C PRO A 52 -15.05 0.97 -21.28
N THR A 53 -15.14 -0.36 -21.24
CA THR A 53 -14.17 -1.22 -20.57
C THR A 53 -12.83 -0.99 -21.24
N VAL A 54 -12.04 -0.06 -20.70
CA VAL A 54 -10.59 -0.13 -20.80
C VAL A 54 -10.17 -1.13 -19.73
N PRO A 55 -9.64 -2.32 -20.10
CA PRO A 55 -9.04 -3.19 -19.10
C PRO A 55 -7.87 -2.44 -18.48
N ASP A 56 -7.94 -2.20 -17.16
CA ASP A 56 -6.80 -1.71 -16.39
C ASP A 56 -5.62 -2.65 -16.63
N ARG A 57 -4.70 -2.20 -17.48
CA ARG A 57 -3.43 -2.87 -17.71
C ARG A 57 -2.68 -2.79 -16.38
N PRO A 58 -2.21 -3.90 -15.80
CA PRO A 58 -1.31 -3.79 -14.67
C PRO A 58 -0.08 -2.99 -15.12
N VAL A 59 0.18 -1.87 -14.44
CA VAL A 59 1.42 -1.10 -14.63
C VAL A 59 2.56 -2.01 -14.19
N SER A 60 3.24 -2.60 -15.17
CA SER A 60 4.52 -3.26 -14.96
C SER A 60 5.52 -2.17 -14.55
N HIS A 61 5.84 -2.09 -13.27
CA HIS A 61 7.07 -1.45 -12.84
C HIS A 61 8.23 -2.39 -13.20
N ASP A 62 8.61 -2.41 -14.48
CA ASP A 62 9.93 -2.88 -14.87
C ASP A 62 10.84 -1.65 -14.93
N GLY A 63 11.60 -1.47 -13.86
CA GLY A 63 12.53 -0.38 -13.69
C GLY A 63 13.79 -0.91 -13.05
N GLY A 64 14.75 -1.29 -13.89
CA GLY A 64 16.16 -1.13 -13.57
C GLY A 64 17.01 -2.39 -13.64
N ARG A 65 17.69 -2.56 -14.78
CA ARG A 65 19.10 -2.94 -14.78
C ARG A 65 19.87 -2.05 -15.73
#